data_AF-A0A935BYY4-F1
#
_entry.id   AF-A0A935BYY4-F1
#
_cell.length_a   1.000
_cell.length_b   1.000
_cell.length_c   1.000
_cell.angle_alpha   90.00
_cell.angle_beta   90.00
_cell.angle_gamma   90.00
#
_symmetry.space_group_name_H-M   'P 1'
#
loop_
_entity.id
_entity.type
_entity.pdbx_description
1 polymer ?
#
loop_
_entity_poly.entity_id
_entity_poly.type
_entity_poly.pdbx_seq_one_letter_code
_entity_poly.pdbx_strand_id
1 'polypeptide(L)'
;MNDDSSSFEVVHLIWLRGAGCNGCTMAMLGASEPGIEDLILGNVPDAPRVVLIHPELAVESGDVFRSSIEKAAQGKLSPFVLVLEGAIPDETQAGEGAFSKLGTSGDGSAMTLGSWVDRLAPKADAVMAIGSCATMGRDSRGRGAPFPVKGLEDHLGSHFRSRGGLPVINVQDALLQARVLSRL
;
A
#
# COMPACT_ATOMS: atom_id res chain seq x y z
N MET A 1 31.47 13.87 10.96
CA MET A 1 31.77 12.91 9.89
C MET A 1 30.45 12.27 9.50
N ASN A 2 29.97 12.64 8.32
CA ASN A 2 28.81 12.17 7.55
C ASN A 2 27.45 12.19 8.27
N ASP A 3 26.84 13.38 8.24
CA ASP A 3 25.39 13.55 8.28
C ASP A 3 24.87 13.32 6.85
N ASP A 4 24.42 12.10 6.59
CA ASP A 4 23.81 11.69 5.31
C ASP A 4 22.34 11.30 5.55
N SER A 5 21.64 12.00 6.45
CA SER A 5 20.18 11.92 6.48
C SER A 5 19.65 12.79 5.34
N SER A 6 19.46 12.21 4.16
CA SER A 6 18.61 12.85 3.16
C SER A 6 17.19 12.92 3.74
N SER A 7 16.86 14.00 4.44
CA SER A 7 15.49 14.25 4.85
C SER A 7 14.69 14.49 3.57
N PHE A 8 13.79 13.57 3.25
CA PHE A 8 12.88 13.79 2.14
C PHE A 8 11.93 14.91 2.55
N GLU A 9 11.77 15.94 1.72
CA GLU A 9 10.78 17.00 1.98
C GLU A 9 9.36 16.45 1.80
N VAL A 10 9.19 15.52 0.84
CA VAL A 10 7.91 14.92 0.48
C VAL A 10 8.07 13.43 0.21
N VAL A 11 7.13 12.62 0.71
CA VAL A 11 7.00 11.19 0.40
C VAL A 11 5.62 10.87 -0.16
N HIS A 12 5.54 10.01 -1.17
CA HIS A 12 4.25 9.55 -1.69
C HIS A 12 3.84 8.27 -0.98
N LEU A 13 2.59 8.23 -0.50
CA LEU A 13 1.99 7.03 0.09
C LEU A 13 1.00 6.45 -0.91
N ILE A 14 1.41 5.40 -1.62
CA ILE A 14 0.55 4.70 -2.59
C ILE A 14 -0.17 3.57 -1.88
N TRP A 15 -1.46 3.74 -1.64
CA TRP A 15 -2.29 2.80 -0.92
C TRP A 15 -3.13 1.97 -1.90
N LEU A 16 -2.91 0.66 -1.90
CA LEU A 16 -3.71 -0.30 -2.65
C LEU A 16 -4.64 -1.07 -1.73
N ARG A 17 -5.87 -1.26 -2.20
CA ARG A 17 -6.91 -2.01 -1.48
C ARG A 17 -7.12 -3.38 -2.11
N GLY A 18 -7.07 -4.42 -1.28
CA GLY A 18 -7.33 -5.81 -1.64
C GLY A 18 -8.61 -6.36 -1.02
N ALA A 19 -8.61 -7.68 -0.79
CA ALA A 19 -9.71 -8.37 -0.14
C ALA A 19 -9.72 -8.04 1.36
N GLY A 20 -10.57 -7.09 1.75
CA GLY A 20 -10.68 -6.58 3.11
C GLY A 20 -11.97 -5.80 3.35
N CYS A 21 -12.09 -5.21 4.54
CA CYS A 21 -13.28 -4.46 4.98
C CYS A 21 -13.07 -2.95 5.09
N ASN A 22 -11.93 -2.43 4.63
CA ASN A 22 -11.53 -1.02 4.75
C ASN A 22 -11.36 -0.54 6.22
N GLY A 23 -11.23 -1.47 7.16
CA GLY A 23 -11.07 -1.15 8.58
C GLY A 23 -9.75 -0.44 8.90
N CYS A 24 -8.68 -0.66 8.12
CA CYS A 24 -7.39 0.00 8.36
C CYS A 24 -7.42 1.44 7.85
N THR A 25 -8.09 1.68 6.71
CA THR A 25 -8.41 3.04 6.25
C THR A 25 -9.16 3.81 7.34
N MET A 26 -10.24 3.21 7.89
CA MET A 26 -11.03 3.87 8.94
C MET A 26 -10.26 4.07 10.24
N ALA A 27 -9.39 3.12 10.61
CA ALA A 27 -8.51 3.28 11.78
C ALA A 27 -7.51 4.43 11.58
N MET A 28 -6.91 4.55 10.38
CA MET A 28 -6.02 5.67 10.03
C MET A 28 -6.76 7.02 10.12
N LEU A 29 -7.99 7.11 9.60
CA LEU A 29 -8.80 8.32 9.69
C LEU A 29 -9.20 8.69 11.13
N GLY A 30 -9.22 7.72 12.05
CA GLY A 30 -9.48 7.94 13.47
C GLY A 30 -8.24 8.28 14.29
N ALA A 31 -7.04 8.27 13.70
CA ALA A 31 -5.82 8.65 14.40
C ALA A 31 -5.78 10.16 14.64
N SER A 32 -5.31 10.58 15.82
CA SER A 32 -5.26 12.00 16.21
C SER A 32 -3.90 12.45 16.74
N GLU A 33 -2.91 11.56 16.83
CA GLU A 33 -1.62 11.85 17.44
C GLU A 33 -0.46 11.15 16.71
N PRO A 34 0.01 11.72 15.58
CA PRO A 34 -0.64 12.69 14.69
C PRO A 34 -1.78 12.08 13.87
N GLY A 35 -2.64 12.94 13.33
CA GLY A 35 -3.61 12.56 12.31
C GLY A 35 -2.99 12.44 10.92
N ILE A 36 -3.71 11.83 9.97
CA ILE A 36 -3.25 11.76 8.57
C ILE A 36 -3.22 13.16 7.91
N GLU A 37 -4.09 14.05 8.33
CA GLU A 37 -4.15 15.45 7.94
C GLU A 37 -2.88 16.21 8.33
N ASP A 38 -2.30 15.91 9.50
CA ASP A 38 -1.05 16.54 9.94
C ASP A 38 0.11 16.13 9.04
N LEU A 39 0.16 14.86 8.63
CA LEU A 39 1.16 14.36 7.68
C LEU A 39 0.97 14.97 6.29
N ILE A 40 -0.27 15.10 5.81
CA ILE A 40 -0.57 15.68 4.49
C ILE A 40 -0.28 17.18 4.46
N LEU A 41 -0.53 17.90 5.55
CA LEU A 41 -0.26 19.33 5.68
C LEU A 41 1.22 19.64 6.03
N GLY A 42 1.98 18.64 6.47
CA GLY A 42 3.38 18.82 6.90
C GLY A 42 3.51 19.46 8.28
N ASN A 43 2.54 19.21 9.17
CA ASN A 43 2.51 19.76 10.53
C ASN A 43 3.33 18.94 11.53
N VAL A 44 3.79 17.75 11.15
CA VAL A 44 4.57 16.87 12.03
C VAL A 44 6.05 17.24 11.94
N PRO A 45 6.69 17.72 13.04
CA PRO A 45 8.11 18.06 13.02
C PRO A 45 8.98 16.86 12.66
N ASP A 46 10.04 17.11 11.87
CA ASP A 46 11.04 16.11 11.45
C ASP A 46 10.50 14.94 10.59
N ALA A 47 9.22 14.98 10.18
CA ALA A 47 8.61 14.02 9.27
C ALA A 47 8.42 14.63 7.87
N PRO A 48 8.60 13.85 6.79
CA PRO A 48 8.28 14.30 5.43
C PRO A 48 6.79 14.60 5.29
N ARG A 49 6.45 15.60 4.47
CA ARG A 49 5.05 15.80 4.07
C ARG A 49 4.58 14.61 3.23
N VAL A 50 3.37 14.12 3.48
CA VAL A 50 2.80 12.99 2.75
C VAL A 50 1.91 13.44 1.60
N VAL A 51 2.17 12.90 0.41
CA VAL A 51 1.23 12.93 -0.72
C VAL A 51 0.48 11.60 -0.75
N LEU A 52 -0.78 11.62 -0.32
CA LEU A 52 -1.60 10.43 -0.21
C LEU A 52 -2.27 10.08 -1.55
N ILE A 53 -2.00 8.87 -2.06
CA ILE A 53 -2.67 8.29 -3.22
C ILE A 53 -3.49 7.11 -2.71
N HIS A 54 -4.77 7.37 -2.38
CA HIS A 54 -5.64 6.42 -1.69
C HIS A 54 -7.00 6.31 -2.39
N PRO A 55 -7.47 5.11 -2.76
CA PRO A 55 -8.64 4.96 -3.65
C PRO A 55 -9.95 5.51 -3.07
N GLU A 56 -10.14 5.42 -1.76
CA GLU A 56 -11.35 5.94 -1.09
C GLU A 56 -11.27 7.43 -0.70
N LEU A 57 -10.08 8.04 -0.71
CA LEU A 57 -9.87 9.42 -0.21
C LEU A 57 -9.40 10.39 -1.30
N ALA A 58 -8.97 9.88 -2.46
CA ALA A 58 -8.58 10.70 -3.58
C ALA A 58 -9.78 11.50 -4.13
N VAL A 59 -9.51 12.75 -4.52
CA VAL A 59 -10.49 13.58 -5.24
C VAL A 59 -10.54 13.16 -6.71
N GLU A 60 -9.40 12.73 -7.26
CA GLU A 60 -9.26 12.20 -8.60
C GLU A 60 -9.93 10.83 -8.73
N SER A 61 -10.44 10.53 -9.92
CA SER A 61 -11.04 9.24 -10.24
C SER A 61 -10.62 8.74 -11.62
N GLY A 62 -10.90 7.45 -11.88
CA GLY A 62 -10.60 6.82 -13.16
C GLY A 62 -9.13 6.91 -13.56
N ASP A 63 -8.89 7.29 -14.81
CA ASP A 63 -7.54 7.38 -15.39
C ASP A 63 -6.67 8.44 -14.72
N VAL A 64 -7.28 9.52 -14.20
CA VAL A 64 -6.54 10.59 -13.52
C VAL A 64 -5.92 10.06 -12.23
N PHE A 65 -6.71 9.38 -11.38
CA PHE A 65 -6.21 8.71 -10.18
C PHE A 65 -5.13 7.68 -10.52
N ARG A 66 -5.41 6.84 -11.52
CA ARG A 66 -4.50 5.78 -11.96
C ARG A 66 -3.16 6.30 -12.48
N SER A 67 -3.12 7.50 -13.06
CA SER A 67 -1.89 8.08 -13.63
C SER A 67 -0.75 8.20 -12.63
N SER A 68 -1.03 8.46 -11.35
CA SER A 68 0.00 8.53 -10.30
C SER A 68 0.57 7.16 -9.98
N ILE A 69 -0.29 6.14 -9.93
CA ILE A 69 0.12 4.73 -9.75
C ILE A 69 0.95 4.27 -10.95
N GLU A 70 0.55 4.65 -12.17
CA GLU A 70 1.31 4.34 -13.39
C GLU A 70 2.69 5.01 -13.42
N LYS A 71 2.81 6.28 -12.99
CA LYS A 71 4.09 6.96 -12.87
C LYS A 71 5.03 6.21 -11.93
N ALA A 72 4.53 5.76 -10.77
CA ALA A 72 5.30 4.96 -9.83
C ALA A 72 5.70 3.60 -10.43
N ALA A 73 4.75 2.90 -11.06
CA ALA A 73 4.98 1.65 -11.78
C ALA A 73 5.94 1.81 -12.98
N GLN A 74 6.17 3.02 -13.49
CA GLN A 74 7.16 3.33 -14.52
C GLN A 74 8.51 3.80 -13.93
N GLY A 75 8.62 3.94 -12.61
CA GLY A 75 9.82 4.47 -11.93
C GLY A 75 9.98 5.99 -12.04
N LYS A 76 8.91 6.71 -12.40
CA LYS A 76 8.88 8.17 -12.59
C LYS A 76 8.33 8.92 -11.36
N LEU A 77 8.07 8.21 -10.26
CA LEU A 77 7.58 8.77 -9.00
C LEU A 77 8.38 8.14 -7.87
N SER A 78 9.04 8.99 -7.08
CA SER A 78 10.01 8.65 -6.04
C SER A 78 10.26 9.89 -5.16
N PRO A 79 10.48 9.76 -3.85
CA PRO A 79 10.34 8.53 -3.08
C PRO A 79 8.87 8.14 -2.89
N PHE A 80 8.61 6.84 -2.71
CA PHE A 80 7.27 6.37 -2.34
C PHE A 80 7.29 5.10 -1.49
N VAL A 81 6.27 5.00 -0.64
CA VAL A 81 5.95 3.82 0.14
C VAL A 81 4.71 3.17 -0.47
N LEU A 82 4.82 1.88 -0.79
CA LEU A 82 3.69 1.06 -1.20
C LEU A 82 3.00 0.51 0.05
N VAL A 83 1.71 0.77 0.19
CA VAL A 83 0.87 0.24 1.26
C VAL A 83 -0.15 -0.71 0.66
N LEU A 84 -0.24 -1.91 1.21
CA LEU A 84 -1.35 -2.82 0.96
C LEU A 84 -2.26 -2.89 2.18
N GLU A 85 -3.54 -2.58 1.99
CA GLU A 85 -4.61 -2.93 2.90
C GLU A 85 -5.46 -4.06 2.32
N GLY A 86 -5.71 -5.12 3.10
CA GLY A 86 -6.44 -6.30 2.63
C GLY A 86 -5.53 -7.34 1.96
N ALA A 87 -6.04 -8.56 1.82
CA ALA A 87 -5.28 -9.67 1.23
C ALA A 87 -5.23 -9.58 -0.31
N ILE A 88 -4.22 -10.17 -0.94
CA ILE A 88 -4.09 -10.25 -2.40
C ILE A 88 -4.87 -11.47 -2.90
N PRO A 89 -5.89 -11.32 -3.75
CA PRO A 89 -6.56 -12.48 -4.36
C PRO A 89 -5.62 -13.29 -5.25
N ASP A 90 -5.72 -14.61 -5.18
CA ASP A 90 -4.96 -15.51 -6.05
C ASP A 90 -5.68 -15.69 -7.40
N GLU A 91 -5.31 -14.85 -8.35
CA GLU A 91 -5.97 -14.76 -9.66
C GLU A 91 -5.79 -16.03 -10.51
N THR A 92 -4.88 -16.95 -10.15
CA THR A 92 -4.73 -18.24 -10.85
C THR A 92 -5.97 -19.14 -10.72
N GLN A 93 -6.88 -18.83 -9.80
CA GLN A 93 -8.14 -19.56 -9.60
C GLN A 93 -9.37 -18.78 -10.08
N ALA A 94 -9.17 -17.65 -10.76
CA ALA A 94 -10.26 -16.81 -11.29
C ALA A 94 -10.81 -17.28 -12.66
N GLY A 95 -10.16 -18.27 -13.31
CA GLY A 95 -10.52 -18.71 -14.65
C GLY A 95 -10.27 -17.62 -15.69
N GLU A 96 -11.28 -17.32 -16.52
CA GLU A 96 -11.24 -16.22 -17.50
C GLU A 96 -11.52 -14.83 -16.88
N GLY A 97 -11.89 -14.79 -15.59
CA GLY A 97 -12.20 -13.57 -14.86
C GLY A 97 -11.05 -13.02 -14.03
N ALA A 98 -11.39 -12.12 -13.11
CA ALA A 98 -10.49 -11.63 -12.07
C ALA A 98 -11.28 -11.37 -10.79
N PHE A 99 -10.69 -11.71 -9.63
CA PHE A 99 -11.23 -11.36 -8.32
C PHE A 99 -10.98 -9.89 -7.97
N SER A 100 -9.91 -9.30 -8.52
CA SER A 100 -9.57 -7.88 -8.36
C SER A 100 -9.29 -7.20 -9.70
N LYS A 101 -9.74 -5.95 -9.82
CA LYS A 101 -9.46 -5.11 -10.99
C LYS A 101 -9.29 -3.66 -10.58
N LEU A 102 -8.12 -3.10 -10.86
CA LEU A 102 -7.82 -1.68 -10.80
C LEU A 102 -7.35 -1.21 -12.18
N GLY A 103 -8.33 -0.89 -13.02
CA GLY A 103 -8.11 -0.50 -14.41
C GLY A 103 -7.94 -1.67 -15.38
N THR A 104 -7.56 -1.33 -16.60
CA THR A 104 -7.39 -2.26 -17.73
C THR A 104 -6.07 -1.93 -18.41
N SER A 105 -5.32 -2.95 -18.84
CA SER A 105 -4.08 -2.79 -19.58
C SER A 105 -4.35 -2.35 -21.03
N GLY A 106 -3.28 -2.05 -21.78
CA GLY A 106 -3.39 -1.64 -23.18
C GLY A 106 -3.94 -2.74 -24.12
N ASP A 107 -3.85 -4.01 -23.74
CA ASP A 107 -4.39 -5.14 -24.50
C ASP A 107 -5.83 -5.53 -24.11
N GLY A 108 -6.43 -4.81 -23.16
CA GLY A 108 -7.79 -5.06 -22.68
C GLY A 108 -7.89 -6.00 -21.48
N SER A 109 -6.79 -6.61 -21.03
CA SER A 109 -6.78 -7.45 -19.83
C SER A 109 -6.96 -6.66 -18.53
N ALA A 110 -7.56 -7.30 -17.53
CA ALA A 110 -7.74 -6.70 -16.21
C ALA A 110 -6.38 -6.46 -15.53
N MET A 111 -6.17 -5.25 -15.01
CA MET A 111 -5.04 -4.94 -14.15
C MET A 111 -5.38 -5.37 -12.73
N THR A 112 -4.99 -6.59 -12.35
CA THR A 112 -5.29 -7.17 -11.03
C THR A 112 -4.45 -6.53 -9.94
N LEU A 113 -4.86 -6.66 -8.68
CA LEU A 113 -4.10 -6.16 -7.55
C LEU A 113 -2.69 -6.76 -7.49
N GLY A 114 -2.57 -8.08 -7.66
CA GLY A 114 -1.28 -8.76 -7.70
C GLY A 114 -0.37 -8.15 -8.77
N SER A 115 -0.91 -7.90 -9.98
CA SER A 115 -0.14 -7.28 -11.06
C SER A 115 0.33 -5.85 -10.74
N TRP A 116 -0.44 -5.08 -9.96
CA TRP A 116 0.00 -3.78 -9.47
C TRP A 116 1.11 -3.89 -8.43
N VAL A 117 0.95 -4.80 -7.47
CA VAL A 117 1.96 -5.08 -6.45
C VAL A 117 3.28 -5.48 -7.13
N ASP A 118 3.26 -6.37 -8.11
CA ASP A 118 4.45 -6.83 -8.83
C ASP A 118 5.17 -5.68 -9.57
N ARG A 119 4.41 -4.69 -10.07
CA ARG A 119 4.95 -3.53 -10.79
C ARG A 119 5.50 -2.45 -9.85
N LEU A 120 4.92 -2.32 -8.66
CA LEU A 120 5.20 -1.23 -7.72
C LEU A 120 6.23 -1.64 -6.66
N ALA A 121 6.11 -2.83 -6.07
CA ALA A 121 6.93 -3.25 -4.95
C ALA A 121 8.44 -3.16 -5.21
N PRO A 122 8.97 -3.58 -6.38
CA PRO A 122 10.41 -3.44 -6.68
C PRO A 122 10.90 -1.98 -6.83
N LYS A 123 9.97 -1.02 -6.99
CA LYS A 123 10.28 0.40 -7.20
C LYS A 123 10.08 1.25 -5.95
N ALA A 124 9.34 0.73 -4.97
CA ALA A 124 9.03 1.40 -3.72
C ALA A 124 10.26 1.45 -2.81
N ASP A 125 10.41 2.55 -2.06
CA ASP A 125 11.47 2.69 -1.05
C ASP A 125 11.18 1.82 0.17
N ALA A 126 9.90 1.70 0.54
CA ALA A 126 9.41 0.75 1.52
C ALA A 126 8.09 0.12 1.03
N VAL A 127 7.82 -1.09 1.51
CA VAL A 127 6.59 -1.84 1.21
C VAL A 127 5.97 -2.29 2.52
N MET A 128 4.72 -1.90 2.75
CA MET A 128 4.00 -2.13 4.01
C MET A 128 2.74 -2.95 3.79
N ALA A 129 2.54 -3.96 4.63
CA ALA A 129 1.30 -4.69 4.75
C ALA A 129 0.55 -4.24 6.00
N ILE A 130 -0.64 -3.67 5.82
CA ILE A 130 -1.44 -3.10 6.89
C ILE A 130 -2.66 -3.98 7.16
N GLY A 131 -2.75 -4.45 8.41
CA GLY A 131 -3.82 -5.29 8.92
C GLY A 131 -3.55 -6.79 8.80
N SER A 132 -4.29 -7.59 9.56
CA SER A 132 -4.18 -9.07 9.54
C SER A 132 -4.42 -9.66 8.14
N CYS A 133 -5.33 -9.05 7.36
CA CYS A 133 -5.62 -9.52 6.00
C CYS A 133 -4.39 -9.39 5.10
N ALA A 134 -3.72 -8.23 5.08
CA ALA A 134 -2.56 -8.00 4.24
C ALA A 134 -1.32 -8.77 4.72
N THR A 135 -1.21 -9.01 6.03
CA THR A 135 -0.04 -9.67 6.62
C THR A 135 -0.12 -11.20 6.63
N MET A 136 -1.33 -11.77 6.71
CA MET A 136 -1.54 -13.22 6.90
C MET A 136 -2.60 -13.85 5.99
N GLY A 137 -3.27 -13.06 5.12
CA GLY A 137 -4.37 -13.55 4.29
C GLY A 137 -5.66 -13.89 5.06
N ARG A 138 -5.81 -13.42 6.30
CA ARG A 138 -6.93 -13.76 7.21
C ARG A 138 -7.43 -12.53 7.98
N ASP A 139 -8.71 -12.51 8.34
CA ASP A 139 -9.27 -11.48 9.22
C ASP A 139 -8.74 -11.60 10.66
N SER A 140 -9.07 -10.63 11.52
CA SER A 140 -8.68 -10.63 12.94
C SER A 140 -9.23 -11.79 13.77
N ARG A 141 -10.17 -12.57 13.23
CA ARG A 141 -10.74 -13.78 13.85
C ARG A 141 -10.19 -15.06 13.19
N GLY A 142 -9.16 -14.95 12.35
CA GLY A 142 -8.50 -16.06 11.67
C GLY A 142 -9.25 -16.62 10.45
N ARG A 143 -10.35 -15.99 10.03
CA ARG A 143 -11.12 -16.44 8.85
C ARG A 143 -10.48 -15.94 7.56
N GLY A 144 -10.36 -16.83 6.58
CA GLY A 144 -9.95 -16.46 5.23
C GLY A 144 -11.09 -15.83 4.42
N ALA A 145 -10.76 -15.28 3.26
CA ALA A 145 -11.74 -14.88 2.26
C ALA A 145 -12.48 -16.12 1.69
N PRO A 146 -13.70 -15.96 1.13
CA PRO A 146 -14.42 -17.07 0.48
C PRO A 146 -13.77 -17.53 -0.83
N PHE A 147 -12.71 -16.86 -1.28
CA PHE A 147 -11.86 -17.22 -2.41
C PHE A 147 -10.39 -17.21 -1.97
N PRO A 148 -9.49 -17.87 -2.72
CA PRO A 148 -8.07 -17.94 -2.39
C PRO A 148 -7.42 -16.55 -2.33
N VAL A 149 -6.67 -16.29 -1.26
CA VAL A 149 -5.96 -15.03 -1.01
C VAL A 149 -4.59 -15.30 -0.38
N LYS A 150 -3.68 -14.34 -0.49
CA LYS A 150 -2.32 -14.37 0.06
C LYS A 150 -2.04 -13.08 0.85
N GLY A 151 -1.20 -13.19 1.89
CA GLY A 151 -0.55 -12.01 2.47
C GLY A 151 0.45 -11.40 1.50
N LEU A 152 0.91 -10.17 1.77
CA LEU A 152 1.85 -9.45 0.93
C LEU A 152 3.21 -10.15 0.88
N GLU A 153 3.70 -10.63 2.02
CA GLU A 153 4.96 -11.39 2.08
C GLU A 153 4.83 -12.76 1.39
N ASP A 154 3.69 -13.44 1.55
CA ASP A 154 3.42 -14.69 0.84
C ASP A 154 3.40 -14.50 -0.69
N HIS A 155 2.92 -13.34 -1.15
CA HIS A 155 2.88 -12.98 -2.58
C HIS A 155 4.26 -12.59 -3.12
N LEU A 156 5.00 -11.74 -2.41
CA LEU A 156 6.32 -11.25 -2.85
C LEU A 156 7.48 -12.22 -2.56
N GLY A 157 7.28 -13.15 -1.63
CA GLY A 157 8.30 -14.04 -1.09
C GLY A 157 9.08 -13.45 0.09
N SER A 158 9.45 -14.29 1.04
CA SER A 158 10.14 -13.91 2.30
C SER A 158 11.52 -13.26 2.10
N HIS A 159 12.14 -13.46 0.95
CA HIS A 159 13.43 -12.84 0.59
C HIS A 159 13.29 -11.51 -0.14
N PHE A 160 12.07 -11.05 -0.41
CA PHE A 160 11.83 -9.75 -1.04
C PHE A 160 12.50 -8.61 -0.25
N ARG A 161 13.08 -7.66 -0.98
CA ARG A 161 13.57 -6.39 -0.45
C ARG A 161 13.09 -5.25 -1.33
N SER A 162 12.63 -4.17 -0.71
CA SER A 162 12.29 -2.92 -1.39
C SER A 162 13.54 -2.26 -2.00
N ARG A 163 13.35 -1.19 -2.77
CA ARG A 163 14.47 -0.40 -3.30
C ARG A 163 15.36 0.16 -2.18
N GLY A 164 14.77 0.50 -1.04
CA GLY A 164 15.49 0.92 0.18
C GLY A 164 16.17 -0.22 0.94
N GLY A 165 16.11 -1.46 0.46
CA GLY A 165 16.72 -2.62 1.11
C GLY A 165 15.93 -3.18 2.30
N LEU A 166 14.68 -2.73 2.49
CA LEU A 166 13.83 -3.14 3.61
C LEU A 166 13.02 -4.40 3.26
N PRO A 167 12.77 -5.32 4.20
CA PRO A 167 11.78 -6.37 4.01
C PRO A 167 10.35 -5.78 3.96
N VAL A 168 9.35 -6.63 3.73
CA VAL A 168 7.94 -6.22 3.93
C VAL A 168 7.75 -5.83 5.40
N ILE A 169 7.22 -4.62 5.63
CA ILE A 169 6.92 -4.11 6.96
C ILE A 169 5.47 -4.50 7.30
N ASN A 170 5.31 -5.41 8.25
CA ASN A 170 4.00 -5.91 8.66
C ASN A 170 3.46 -5.10 9.85
N VAL A 171 2.30 -4.44 9.67
CA VAL A 171 1.62 -3.65 10.71
C VAL A 171 0.24 -4.25 11.00
N GLN A 172 0.19 -5.23 11.91
CA GLN A 172 -1.00 -6.04 12.17
C GLN A 172 -2.07 -5.35 13.02
N ASP A 173 -1.67 -4.60 14.04
CA ASP A 173 -2.59 -4.04 15.03
C ASP A 173 -3.10 -2.65 14.59
N ALA A 174 -4.42 -2.48 14.53
CA ALA A 174 -5.09 -1.22 14.20
C ALA A 174 -4.65 -0.04 15.10
N LEU A 175 -4.27 -0.29 16.36
CA LEU A 175 -3.74 0.73 17.28
C LEU A 175 -2.27 1.05 17.02
N LEU A 176 -1.50 0.10 16.47
CA LEU A 176 -0.12 0.32 16.06
C LEU A 176 -0.04 1.03 14.70
N GLN A 177 -1.05 0.89 13.84
CA GLN A 177 -1.13 1.55 12.53
C GLN A 177 -1.07 3.08 12.63
N ALA A 178 -1.81 3.67 13.57
CA ALA A 178 -1.74 5.11 13.84
C ALA A 178 -0.35 5.58 14.30
N ARG A 179 0.41 4.71 14.99
CA ARG A 179 1.72 5.02 15.58
C ARG A 179 2.92 4.73 14.67
N VAL A 180 2.77 3.87 13.68
CA VAL A 180 3.84 3.55 12.71
C VAL A 180 3.85 4.58 11.58
N LEU A 181 2.68 5.00 11.10
CA LEU A 181 2.59 6.07 10.09
C LEU A 181 3.14 7.40 10.59
N SER A 182 3.16 7.63 11.90
CA SER A 182 3.69 8.84 12.50
C SER A 182 5.20 8.88 12.73
N ARG A 183 5.90 7.79 12.38
CA ARG A 183 7.36 7.67 12.51
C ARG A 183 8.05 7.44 11.16
N LEU A 184 7.30 7.54 10.06
CA LEU A 184 7.82 7.61 8.70
C LEU A 184 8.22 9.04 8.36
#